data_AF-A0A520J8L1-F1
#
_entry.id   AF-A0A520J8L1-F1
#
_cell.length_a   1.000
_cell.length_b   1.000
_cell.length_c   1.000
_cell.angle_alpha   90.00
_cell.angle_beta   90.00
_cell.angle_gamma   90.00
#
_symmetry.space_group_name_H-M   'P 1'
#
loop_
_entity.id
_entity.type
_entity.pdbx_description
1 polymer ?
#
loop_
_entity_poly.entity_id
_entity_poly.type
_entity_poly.pdbx_seq_one_letter_code
_entity_poly.pdbx_strand_id
1 'polypeptide(L)'
;MPASILNVLIYAGIVLFALVVIGIILTRLYRRATKDVALIRTGFGGEKVVLNGGIMVIPVLHELMQVRLTTVKLEVSRLNKDALITLDKLRVDVVGLFHIKVKPDAESIAAAAQTLGDSVNSPDAVKSLLDGKL
;
A
#
# COMPACT_ATOMS: atom_id res chain seq x y z
N MET A 1 10.89 -57.27 -15.64
CA MET A 1 10.00 -56.73 -14.58
C MET A 1 10.61 -55.67 -13.64
N PRO A 2 11.95 -55.44 -13.52
CA PRO A 2 12.47 -54.35 -12.67
C PRO A 2 12.40 -52.95 -13.32
N ALA A 3 12.46 -52.86 -14.66
CA ALA A 3 12.45 -51.57 -15.38
C ALA A 3 11.14 -50.79 -15.22
N SER A 4 10.01 -51.48 -15.05
CA SER A 4 8.69 -50.88 -14.85
C SER A 4 8.54 -50.21 -13.49
N ILE A 5 9.12 -50.78 -12.43
CA ILE A 5 9.07 -50.20 -11.07
C ILE A 5 9.94 -48.94 -11.03
N LEU A 6 11.10 -48.98 -11.69
CA LEU A 6 12.00 -47.83 -11.81
C LEU A 6 11.32 -46.65 -12.52
N ASN A 7 10.60 -46.91 -13.62
CA ASN A 7 9.87 -45.88 -14.36
C ASN A 7 8.76 -45.25 -13.52
N VAL A 8 7.99 -46.05 -12.77
CA VAL A 8 6.94 -45.55 -11.88
C VAL A 8 7.52 -44.66 -10.77
N LEU A 9 8.66 -45.04 -10.19
CA LEU A 9 9.37 -44.23 -9.21
C LEU A 9 9.86 -42.88 -9.78
N ILE A 10 10.36 -42.88 -11.02
CA ILE A 10 10.79 -41.65 -11.70
C ILE A 10 9.59 -40.72 -11.95
N TYR A 11 8.49 -41.23 -12.49
CA TYR A 11 7.28 -40.42 -12.71
C TYR A 11 6.69 -39.90 -11.40
N ALA A 12 6.63 -40.73 -10.35
CA ALA A 12 6.19 -40.31 -9.03
C ALA A 12 7.09 -39.22 -8.44
N GLY A 13 8.41 -39.34 -8.60
CA GLY A 13 9.38 -38.32 -8.19
C GLY A 13 9.20 -37.00 -8.93
N ILE A 14 8.95 -37.03 -10.24
CA ILE A 14 8.68 -35.84 -11.06
C ILE A 14 7.39 -35.15 -10.61
N VAL A 15 6.32 -35.90 -10.37
CA VAL A 15 5.04 -35.33 -9.91
C VAL A 15 5.18 -34.70 -8.53
N LEU A 16 5.88 -35.37 -7.61
CA LEU A 16 6.15 -34.82 -6.27
C LEU A 16 6.99 -33.54 -6.36
N PHE A 17 8.04 -33.54 -7.18
CA PHE A 17 8.88 -32.36 -7.39
C PHE A 17 8.10 -31.19 -7.99
N ALA A 18 7.26 -31.45 -9.00
CA ALA A 18 6.41 -30.44 -9.60
C ALA A 18 5.44 -29.82 -8.59
N LEU A 19 4.80 -30.63 -7.73
CA LEU A 19 3.93 -30.13 -6.67
C LEU A 19 4.66 -29.23 -5.67
N VAL A 20 5.88 -29.60 -5.27
CA VAL A 20 6.70 -28.78 -4.36
C VAL A 20 7.06 -27.45 -5.01
N VAL A 21 7.50 -27.47 -6.28
CA VAL A 21 7.83 -26.25 -7.02
C VAL A 21 6.61 -25.32 -7.15
N ILE A 22 5.44 -25.86 -7.49
CA ILE A 22 4.20 -25.08 -7.58
C ILE A 22 3.83 -24.49 -6.21
N GLY A 23 3.96 -25.26 -5.12
CA GLY A 23 3.72 -24.77 -3.76
C GLY A 23 4.64 -23.60 -3.38
N ILE A 24 5.92 -23.68 -3.73
CA ILE A 24 6.90 -22.61 -3.49
C ILE A 24 6.55 -21.37 -4.32
N ILE A 25 6.14 -21.54 -5.58
CA ILE A 25 5.71 -20.41 -6.43
C ILE A 25 4.47 -19.74 -5.84
N LEU A 26 3.45 -20.50 -5.48
CA LEU A 26 2.19 -19.97 -4.91
C LEU A 26 2.42 -19.21 -3.61
N THR A 27 3.27 -19.72 -2.72
CA THR A 27 3.64 -19.02 -1.49
C THR A 27 4.39 -17.72 -1.75
N ARG A 28 5.21 -17.65 -2.81
CA ARG A 28 5.91 -16.42 -3.21
C ARG A 28 4.98 -15.36 -3.81
N LEU A 29 3.89 -15.78 -4.46
CA LEU A 29 2.91 -14.89 -5.11
C LEU A 29 1.81 -14.37 -4.18
N TYR A 30 1.64 -14.98 -2.99
CA TYR A 30 0.60 -14.59 -2.03
C TYR A 30 1.10 -13.51 -1.08
N ARG A 31 0.61 -12.27 -1.27
CA ARG A 31 0.88 -11.15 -0.36
C ARG A 31 -0.29 -11.00 0.61
N ARG A 32 0.00 -10.93 1.91
CA ARG A 32 -1.00 -10.68 2.97
C ARG A 32 -1.03 -9.20 3.32
N ALA A 33 -2.21 -8.61 3.38
CA ALA A 33 -2.43 -7.28 3.94
C ALA A 33 -2.53 -7.37 5.47
N THR A 34 -1.90 -6.44 6.16
CA THR A 34 -2.11 -6.21 7.61
C THR A 34 -3.29 -5.27 7.82
N LYS A 35 -3.79 -5.17 9.05
CA LYS A 35 -5.00 -4.37 9.34
C LYS A 35 -4.83 -2.87 9.11
N ASP A 36 -3.60 -2.38 9.17
CA ASP A 36 -3.28 -0.96 9.07
C ASP A 36 -2.88 -0.54 7.64
N VAL A 37 -2.85 -1.49 6.70
CA VAL A 37 -2.38 -1.29 5.33
C VAL A 37 -3.40 -1.83 4.34
N ALA A 38 -3.87 -0.96 3.46
CA ALA A 38 -4.64 -1.36 2.29
C ALA A 38 -3.70 -1.73 1.14
N LEU A 39 -4.00 -2.83 0.45
CA LEU A 39 -3.28 -3.24 -0.75
C LEU A 39 -4.10 -2.89 -1.98
N ILE A 40 -3.47 -2.22 -2.93
CA ILE A 40 -4.05 -1.89 -4.23
C ILE A 40 -3.25 -2.65 -5.26
N ARG A 41 -3.93 -3.55 -5.98
CA ARG A 41 -3.35 -4.24 -7.13
C ARG A 41 -3.84 -3.57 -8.39
N THR A 42 -2.94 -2.96 -9.15
CA THR A 42 -3.19 -2.39 -10.47
C THR A 42 -2.57 -3.29 -11.55
N GLY A 43 -3.08 -3.25 -12.79
CA GLY A 43 -2.54 -4.02 -13.91
C GLY A 43 -3.59 -4.88 -14.62
N PHE A 44 -3.21 -6.09 -15.03
CA PHE A 44 -4.06 -6.96 -15.85
C PHE A 44 -5.33 -7.39 -15.08
N GLY A 45 -6.50 -6.98 -15.58
CA GLY A 45 -7.79 -7.21 -14.91
C GLY A 45 -8.27 -6.05 -14.02
N GLY A 46 -7.63 -4.89 -14.12
CA GLY A 46 -8.07 -3.65 -13.48
C GLY A 46 -7.52 -3.42 -12.08
N GLU A 47 -8.00 -2.36 -11.44
CA GLU A 47 -7.65 -2.02 -10.07
C GLU A 47 -8.48 -2.82 -9.08
N LYS A 48 -7.81 -3.42 -8.09
CA LYS A 48 -8.46 -4.12 -6.99
C LYS A 48 -7.89 -3.68 -5.65
N VAL A 49 -8.74 -3.02 -4.86
CA VAL A 49 -8.45 -2.64 -3.48
C VAL A 49 -8.84 -3.77 -2.53
N VAL A 50 -7.92 -4.19 -1.67
CA VAL A 50 -8.15 -5.24 -0.66
C VAL A 50 -7.80 -4.69 0.72
N LEU A 51 -8.80 -4.74 1.59
CA LEU A 51 -8.70 -4.45 3.02
C LEU A 51 -8.70 -5.76 3.79
N ASN A 52 -7.80 -5.93 4.76
CA ASN A 52 -7.83 -7.07 5.69
C ASN A 52 -7.90 -8.46 5.00
N GLY A 53 -7.17 -8.63 3.90
CA GLY A 53 -7.19 -9.85 3.09
C GLY A 53 -5.83 -10.21 2.51
N GLY A 54 -5.78 -11.28 1.74
CA GLY A 54 -4.63 -11.59 0.90
C GLY A 54 -4.98 -11.41 -0.56
N ILE A 55 -4.00 -11.01 -1.35
CA ILE A 55 -4.15 -10.89 -2.80
C ILE A 55 -3.03 -11.63 -3.50
N MET A 56 -3.41 -12.38 -4.54
CA MET A 56 -2.46 -13.01 -5.44
C MET A 56 -1.95 -11.97 -6.42
N VAL A 57 -0.64 -11.77 -6.42
CA VAL A 57 0.03 -10.77 -7.25
C VAL A 57 1.06 -11.48 -8.10
N ILE A 58 0.86 -11.42 -9.42
CA ILE A 58 1.85 -11.89 -10.39
C ILE A 58 2.74 -10.69 -10.71
N PRO A 59 4.02 -10.68 -10.30
CA PRO A 59 4.87 -9.49 -10.33
C PRO A 59 5.16 -8.93 -11.73
N VAL A 60 4.92 -9.73 -12.79
CA VAL A 60 5.13 -9.30 -14.18
C VAL A 60 3.89 -8.59 -14.76
N LEU A 61 2.69 -8.90 -14.25
CA LEU A 61 1.42 -8.41 -14.81
C LEU A 61 0.67 -7.43 -13.90
N HIS A 62 1.09 -7.32 -12.64
CA HIS A 62 0.41 -6.53 -11.64
C HIS A 62 1.42 -5.72 -10.84
N GLU A 63 1.06 -4.47 -10.59
CA GLU A 63 1.75 -3.58 -9.68
C GLU A 63 0.99 -3.56 -8.35
N LEU A 64 1.73 -3.46 -7.24
CA LEU A 64 1.19 -3.52 -5.89
C LEU A 64 1.59 -2.25 -5.17
N MET A 65 0.60 -1.40 -4.91
CA MET A 65 0.74 -0.23 -4.05
C MET A 65 0.17 -0.53 -2.66
N GLN A 66 0.78 0.08 -1.65
CA GLN A 66 0.35 -0.03 -0.27
C GLN A 66 -0.04 1.35 0.22
N VAL A 67 -1.17 1.45 0.92
CA VAL A 67 -1.66 2.69 1.52
C VAL A 67 -1.85 2.46 3.01
N ARG A 68 -1.13 3.23 3.83
CA ARG A 68 -1.25 3.17 5.28
C ARG A 68 -2.51 3.92 5.73
N LEU A 69 -3.34 3.25 6.53
CA LEU A 69 -4.59 3.80 7.07
C LEU A 69 -4.41 4.42 8.47
N THR A 70 -3.17 4.70 8.86
CA THR A 70 -2.85 5.32 10.15
C THR A 70 -2.99 6.83 10.09
N THR A 71 -3.22 7.44 11.24
CA THR A 71 -3.27 8.90 11.37
C THR A 71 -1.89 9.53 11.20
N VAL A 72 -1.78 10.49 10.29
CA VAL A 72 -0.61 11.36 10.12
C VAL A 72 -0.82 12.63 10.94
N LYS A 73 0.22 13.04 11.66
CA LYS A 73 0.24 14.29 12.43
C LYS A 73 0.88 15.36 11.57
N LEU A 74 0.14 16.43 11.28
CA LEU A 74 0.65 17.59 10.58
C LEU A 74 0.67 18.78 11.54
N GLU A 75 1.87 19.21 11.89
CA GLU A 75 2.08 20.42 12.67
C GLU A 75 2.25 21.59 11.72
N VAL A 76 1.26 22.48 11.71
CA VAL A 76 1.32 23.75 10.97
C VAL A 76 1.52 24.86 11.98
N SER A 77 2.71 25.46 11.95
CA SER A 77 3.02 26.66 12.72
C SER A 77 3.09 27.86 11.75
N ARG A 78 2.27 28.87 12.03
CA ARG A 78 2.27 30.15 11.30
C ARG A 78 2.65 31.22 12.32
N LEU A 79 3.93 31.59 12.30
CA LEU A 79 4.59 32.46 13.28
C LEU A 79 5.25 33.64 12.57
N ASN A 80 5.18 34.83 13.17
CA ASN A 80 5.89 36.05 12.77
C ASN A 80 5.63 36.49 11.31
N LYS A 81 6.46 36.01 10.36
CA LYS A 81 6.39 36.41 8.95
C LYS A 81 5.22 35.76 8.21
N ASP A 82 4.83 34.57 8.65
CA ASP A 82 3.69 33.82 8.12
C ASP A 82 2.44 33.94 9.01
N ALA A 83 2.45 34.89 9.96
CA ALA A 83 1.34 35.13 10.88
C ALA A 83 0.06 35.49 10.11
N LEU A 84 -1.06 34.94 10.56
CA LEU A 84 -2.36 35.23 9.95
C LEU A 84 -2.79 36.65 10.31
N ILE A 85 -3.32 37.36 9.31
CA ILE A 85 -3.88 38.69 9.48
C ILE A 85 -5.37 38.53 9.75
N THR A 86 -5.81 38.94 10.93
CA THR A 86 -7.21 38.96 11.30
C THR A 86 -7.97 40.05 10.54
N LEU A 87 -9.30 40.01 10.57
CA LEU A 87 -10.16 41.01 9.93
C LEU A 87 -9.90 42.44 10.46
N ASP A 88 -9.47 42.55 11.72
CA ASP A 88 -9.09 43.80 12.39
C ASP A 88 -7.64 44.22 12.14
N LYS A 89 -6.94 43.57 11.20
CA LYS A 89 -5.54 43.82 10.83
C LYS A 89 -4.52 43.55 11.94
N LEU A 90 -4.90 42.79 12.97
CA LEU A 90 -3.96 42.29 13.98
C LEU A 90 -3.26 41.02 13.47
N ARG A 91 -1.96 40.91 13.72
CA ARG A 91 -1.17 39.70 13.45
C ARG A 91 -1.35 38.72 14.59
N VAL A 92 -1.80 37.52 14.27
CA VAL A 92 -2.00 36.45 15.25
C VAL A 92 -1.15 35.25 14.84
N ASP A 93 -0.32 34.81 15.79
CA ASP A 93 0.43 33.59 15.67
C ASP A 93 -0.45 32.41 16.07
N VAL A 94 -0.53 31.40 15.21
CA VAL A 94 -1.28 30.17 15.49
C VAL A 94 -0.42 28.95 15.24
N VAL A 95 -0.55 27.99 16.15
CA VAL A 95 0.03 26.66 16.02
C VAL A 95 -1.12 25.67 16.04
N GLY A 96 -1.31 24.97 14.94
CA GLY A 96 -2.35 23.96 14.76
C GLY A 96 -1.73 22.58 14.58
N LEU A 97 -2.29 21.58 15.26
CA LEU A 97 -1.90 20.19 15.11
C LEU A 97 -3.06 19.41 14.48
N PHE A 98 -2.91 19.08 13.20
CA PHE A 98 -3.93 18.39 12.42
C PHE A 98 -3.67 16.89 12.42
N HIS A 99 -4.73 16.11 12.64
CA HIS A 99 -4.71 14.65 12.60
C HIS A 99 -5.50 14.18 11.38
N ILE A 100 -4.81 13.71 10.34
CA ILE A 100 -5.42 13.33 9.07
C ILE A 100 -5.32 11.81 8.92
N LYS A 101 -6.40 11.15 8.47
CA LYS A 101 -6.42 9.73 8.14
C LYS A 101 -7.29 9.47 6.91
N VAL A 102 -6.90 8.48 6.10
CA VAL A 102 -7.71 8.00 4.98
C VAL A 102 -8.85 7.13 5.50
N LYS A 103 -10.05 7.29 4.94
CA LYS A 103 -11.19 6.41 5.28
C LYS A 103 -10.94 5.00 4.71
N PRO A 104 -11.30 3.92 5.43
CA PRO A 104 -11.10 2.55 4.99
C PRO A 104 -12.17 2.14 3.95
N ASP A 105 -12.26 2.89 2.88
CA ASP A 105 -13.21 2.70 1.78
C ASP A 105 -12.46 2.58 0.46
N ALA A 106 -12.95 1.74 -0.46
CA ALA A 106 -12.22 1.41 -1.68
C ALA A 106 -11.96 2.65 -2.55
N GLU A 107 -12.94 3.53 -2.70
CA GLU A 107 -12.84 4.75 -3.49
C GLU A 107 -11.88 5.76 -2.84
N SER A 108 -12.00 5.94 -1.53
CA SER A 108 -11.12 6.83 -0.76
C SER A 108 -9.64 6.40 -0.81
N ILE A 109 -9.40 5.08 -0.81
CA ILE A 109 -8.06 4.51 -0.86
C ILE A 109 -7.46 4.65 -2.27
N ALA A 110 -8.24 4.38 -3.31
CA ALA A 110 -7.84 4.58 -4.70
C ALA A 110 -7.47 6.05 -4.96
N ALA A 111 -8.33 6.98 -4.52
CA ALA A 111 -8.07 8.41 -4.65
C ALA A 111 -6.81 8.87 -3.90
N ALA A 112 -6.59 8.35 -2.68
CA ALA A 112 -5.38 8.64 -1.93
C ALA A 112 -4.12 8.11 -2.63
N ALA A 113 -4.16 6.89 -3.15
CA ALA A 113 -3.05 6.30 -3.92
C ALA A 113 -2.75 7.08 -5.21
N GLN A 114 -3.78 7.54 -5.92
CA GLN A 114 -3.61 8.33 -7.13
C GLN A 114 -3.03 9.72 -6.84
N THR A 115 -3.44 10.35 -5.74
CA THR A 115 -3.03 11.73 -5.42
C THR A 115 -1.65 11.82 -4.78
N LEU A 116 -1.34 10.90 -3.87
CA LEU A 116 -0.14 10.95 -3.04
C LEU A 116 0.89 9.88 -3.47
N GLY A 117 0.53 8.93 -4.34
CA GLY A 117 1.45 7.93 -4.90
C GLY A 117 2.18 7.12 -3.82
N ASP A 118 3.48 6.89 -4.03
CA ASP A 118 4.35 6.23 -3.04
C ASP A 118 4.56 7.06 -1.77
N SER A 119 4.35 8.38 -1.86
CA SER A 119 4.54 9.29 -0.72
C SER A 119 3.51 9.09 0.39
N VAL A 120 2.38 8.42 0.14
CA VAL A 120 1.40 8.01 1.17
C VAL A 120 2.04 7.23 2.32
N ASN A 121 3.10 6.48 2.02
CA ASN A 121 3.70 5.57 2.99
C ASN A 121 4.68 6.26 3.96
N SER A 122 5.11 7.49 3.65
CA SER A 122 6.06 8.26 4.46
C SER A 122 5.38 9.50 5.05
N PRO A 123 5.29 9.62 6.39
CA PRO A 123 4.74 10.82 7.04
C PRO A 123 5.41 12.12 6.59
N ASP A 124 6.73 12.08 6.39
CA ASP A 124 7.52 13.25 5.99
C ASP A 124 7.23 13.67 4.53
N ALA A 125 6.96 12.70 3.65
CA ALA A 125 6.63 12.95 2.26
C ALA A 125 5.18 13.47 2.11
N VAL A 126 4.25 13.00 2.94
CA VAL A 126 2.90 13.58 3.00
C VAL A 126 2.97 15.04 3.48
N LYS A 127 3.82 15.33 4.46
CA LYS A 127 4.03 16.70 4.95
C LYS A 127 4.57 17.62 3.87
N SER A 128 5.61 17.20 3.14
CA SER A 128 6.21 18.04 2.08
C SER A 128 5.27 18.32 0.90
N LEU A 129 4.44 17.34 0.51
CA LEU A 129 3.46 17.53 -0.57
C LEU A 129 2.32 18.46 -0.18
N LEU A 130 1.95 18.50 1.11
CA LEU A 130 0.89 19.37 1.62
C LEU A 130 1.40 20.79 1.91
N ASP A 131 2.62 20.92 2.46
CA ASP A 131 3.26 22.20 2.72
C ASP A 131 3.49 23.01 1.43
N GLY A 132 3.70 22.33 0.29
CA GLY A 132 3.84 23.00 -1.02
C GLY A 132 2.55 23.57 -1.63
N LYS A 133 1.37 23.24 -1.07
CA LYS A 133 0.07 23.75 -1.54
C LYS A 133 -0.59 24.79 -0.60
N LEU A 134 0.02 25.06 0.55
CA LEU A 134 -0.45 25.98 1.60
C LEU A 134 0.31 27.32 1.55
#